data_AF-A0A833HGB0-F1
#
_entry.id   AF-A0A833HGB0-F1
#
_cell.length_a   1.000
_cell.length_b   1.000
_cell.length_c   1.000
_cell.angle_alpha   90.00
_cell.angle_beta   90.00
_cell.angle_gamma   90.00
#
_symmetry.space_group_name_H-M   'P 1'
#
loop_
_entity.id
_entity.type
_entity.pdbx_description
1 polymer ?
#
loop_
_entity_poly.entity_id
_entity_poly.type
_entity_poly.pdbx_seq_one_letter_code
_entity_poly.pdbx_strand_id
1 'polypeptide(L)'
;MPRPSTAAPAASDAGRPRLHVVALAHLDTQWRWTERDSAALFLPATVSENEALFERHPAYVLSFEGAHRYHLLEQLHPELFARLLARVAAGRWHPAGAAIEAFDAILPSPESLLRQIHLGQRWFASRFGVESVDLFLPDCFGFPASLPQIAAHAGLLGFVTQKLRRGELLRAARPIPFPYGRWRGADGSEILAALDPGEYSARITGDLSRDPAWLARFAARRTAGHPERLLTFVGIGDRGGAPPEPSIAALAASLVSDGPIEVRHGGSDRIHVETTEAERARLPACEGDLLLRQHGTGCYSAKLALKRWNRANERRARAAEGLAALAARCGRPAPRDR
;
A
#
# COMPACT_ATOMS: atom_id res chain seq x y z
N MET A 1 -7.25 -25.97 31.42
CA MET A 1 -5.80 -26.22 31.27
C MET A 1 -5.05 -25.03 31.87
N PRO A 2 -3.92 -25.25 32.59
CA PRO A 2 -3.30 -24.23 33.41
C PRO A 2 -2.50 -23.22 32.58
N ARG A 3 -2.53 -21.95 33.00
CA ARG A 3 -1.77 -20.84 32.41
C ARG A 3 -0.27 -21.02 32.69
N PRO A 4 0.63 -20.77 31.73
CA PRO A 4 2.05 -20.66 32.03
C PRO A 4 2.38 -19.28 32.61
N SER A 5 2.94 -19.36 33.82
CA SER A 5 3.93 -18.50 34.50
C SER A 5 4.51 -17.30 33.75
N THR A 6 4.51 -16.18 34.46
CA THR A 6 5.28 -14.96 34.22
C THR A 6 6.78 -15.17 34.43
N ALA A 7 7.57 -14.97 33.39
CA ALA A 7 9.00 -14.68 33.50
C ALA A 7 9.26 -13.26 32.98
N ALA A 8 10.03 -12.47 33.73
CA ALA A 8 10.51 -11.14 33.37
C ALA A 8 11.46 -11.23 32.14
N PRO A 9 11.63 -10.13 31.37
CA PRO A 9 12.02 -10.21 29.96
C PRO A 9 13.50 -10.56 29.81
N ALA A 10 13.78 -11.58 28.99
CA ALA A 10 15.12 -11.83 28.51
C ALA A 10 15.55 -10.74 27.51
N ALA A 11 16.86 -10.45 27.56
CA ALA A 11 17.60 -9.52 26.73
C ALA A 11 17.26 -9.55 25.23
N SER A 12 17.48 -8.38 24.61
CA SER A 12 17.43 -8.04 23.19
C SER A 12 17.51 -9.20 22.19
N ASP A 13 16.47 -9.31 21.35
CA ASP A 13 16.54 -9.95 20.04
C ASP A 13 17.51 -9.13 19.15
N ALA A 14 18.82 -9.33 19.34
CA ALA A 14 19.87 -8.48 18.75
C ALA A 14 20.21 -8.92 17.32
N GLY A 15 19.23 -8.84 16.42
CA GLY A 15 19.45 -8.87 14.97
C GLY A 15 19.87 -7.49 14.44
N ARG A 16 20.45 -7.44 13.23
CA ARG A 16 20.72 -6.18 12.51
C ARG A 16 19.41 -5.38 12.34
N PRO A 17 19.45 -4.03 12.40
CA PRO A 17 18.31 -3.19 12.03
C PRO A 17 17.82 -3.53 10.62
N ARG A 18 16.49 -3.58 10.41
CA ARG A 18 15.88 -4.02 9.15
C ARG A 18 15.28 -2.87 8.36
N LEU A 19 15.85 -2.59 7.19
CA LEU A 19 15.28 -1.66 6.22
C LEU A 19 14.57 -2.44 5.12
N HIS A 20 13.26 -2.32 5.07
CA HIS A 20 12.45 -2.84 3.96
C HIS A 20 12.42 -1.85 2.82
N VAL A 21 12.73 -2.30 1.62
CA VAL A 21 12.70 -1.51 0.40
C VAL A 21 11.61 -2.06 -0.51
N VAL A 22 10.62 -1.21 -0.81
CA VAL A 22 9.54 -1.52 -1.74
C VAL A 22 9.83 -0.80 -3.05
N ALA A 23 9.98 -1.57 -4.13
CA ALA A 23 10.06 -0.98 -5.45
C ALA A 23 8.66 -0.79 -6.03
N LEU A 24 8.37 0.36 -6.64
CA LEU A 24 7.04 0.65 -7.18
C LEU A 24 7.05 1.49 -8.46
N ALA A 25 5.96 1.37 -9.20
CA ALA A 25 5.66 2.14 -10.40
C ALA A 25 4.26 2.76 -10.26
N HIS A 26 4.14 3.80 -9.45
CA HIS A 26 2.85 4.44 -9.19
C HIS A 26 2.24 4.98 -10.49
N LEU A 27 0.98 4.64 -10.76
CA LEU A 27 0.28 5.09 -11.97
C LEU A 27 -1.12 5.56 -11.58
N ASP A 28 -1.38 6.85 -11.77
CA ASP A 28 -2.74 7.39 -11.70
C ASP A 28 -3.53 6.87 -12.89
N THR A 29 -4.58 6.08 -12.65
CA THR A 29 -5.47 5.62 -13.74
C THR A 29 -6.02 6.81 -14.51
N GLN A 30 -6.30 7.93 -13.84
CA GLN A 30 -6.69 9.18 -14.46
C GLN A 30 -6.25 10.38 -13.62
N TRP A 31 -5.47 11.30 -14.22
CA TRP A 31 -5.09 12.57 -13.59
C TRP A 31 -5.11 13.74 -14.57
N ARG A 32 -3.95 14.09 -15.15
CA ARG A 32 -3.82 15.10 -16.22
C ARG A 32 -4.00 14.51 -17.62
N TRP A 33 -4.39 13.25 -17.66
CA TRP A 33 -4.67 12.42 -18.82
C TRP A 33 -5.91 11.57 -18.52
N THR A 34 -6.46 10.96 -19.55
CA THR A 34 -7.65 10.11 -19.46
C THR A 34 -7.30 8.67 -19.14
N GLU A 35 -8.27 7.90 -18.66
CA GLU A 35 -8.12 6.44 -18.52
C GLU A 35 -7.71 5.76 -19.84
N ARG A 36 -8.18 6.27 -20.98
CA ARG A 36 -7.75 5.79 -22.31
C ARG A 36 -6.26 5.98 -22.54
N ASP A 37 -5.70 7.12 -22.12
CA ASP A 37 -4.25 7.37 -22.25
C ASP A 37 -3.45 6.40 -21.35
N SER A 38 -3.92 6.18 -20.11
CA SER A 38 -3.34 5.17 -19.22
C SER A 38 -3.35 3.79 -19.84
N ALA A 39 -4.50 3.38 -20.38
CA ALA A 39 -4.66 2.10 -21.03
C ALA A 39 -3.83 1.95 -22.30
N ALA A 40 -3.76 2.97 -23.16
CA ALA A 40 -3.11 2.88 -24.45
C ALA A 40 -1.58 3.05 -24.38
N LEU A 41 -1.09 3.87 -23.44
CA LEU A 41 0.31 4.31 -23.41
C LEU A 41 1.05 3.84 -22.15
N PHE A 42 0.52 4.19 -20.97
CA PHE A 42 1.28 4.08 -19.73
C PHE A 42 1.30 2.67 -19.15
N LEU A 43 0.19 1.94 -19.21
CA LEU A 43 0.11 0.55 -18.77
C LEU A 43 1.03 -0.37 -19.60
N PRO A 44 0.99 -0.33 -20.95
CA PRO A 44 1.93 -1.12 -21.76
C PRO A 44 3.40 -0.79 -21.48
N ALA A 45 3.73 0.50 -21.35
CA ALA A 45 5.08 0.95 -21.03
C ALA A 45 5.54 0.41 -19.66
N THR A 46 4.68 0.50 -18.63
CA THR A 46 4.96 -0.02 -17.28
C THR A 46 5.31 -1.51 -17.31
N VAL A 47 4.52 -2.33 -18.00
CA VAL A 47 4.82 -3.77 -18.10
C VAL A 47 6.13 -3.99 -18.88
N SER A 48 6.26 -3.34 -20.04
CA SER A 48 7.36 -3.63 -20.97
C SER A 48 8.73 -3.16 -20.46
N GLU A 49 8.79 -1.99 -19.83
CA GLU A 49 10.04 -1.44 -19.28
C GLU A 49 10.57 -2.25 -18.09
N ASN A 50 9.68 -2.83 -17.28
CA ASN A 50 10.07 -3.64 -16.11
C ASN A 50 10.58 -5.04 -16.49
N GLU A 51 10.26 -5.54 -17.68
CA GLU A 51 10.73 -6.87 -18.14
C GLU A 51 12.25 -6.94 -18.22
N ALA A 52 12.88 -5.90 -18.77
CA ALA A 52 14.33 -5.79 -18.80
C ALA A 52 14.97 -5.70 -17.41
N LEU A 53 14.24 -5.22 -16.40
CA LEU A 53 14.71 -5.22 -15.01
C LEU A 53 14.58 -6.60 -14.38
N PHE A 54 13.49 -7.33 -14.66
CA PHE A 54 13.32 -8.69 -14.13
C PHE A 54 14.41 -9.65 -14.60
N GLU A 55 14.86 -9.49 -15.84
CA GLU A 55 15.95 -10.26 -16.44
C GLU A 55 17.31 -9.92 -15.83
N ARG A 56 17.63 -8.62 -15.69
CA ARG A 56 18.94 -8.17 -15.20
C ARG A 56 19.13 -8.28 -13.70
N HIS A 57 18.05 -8.18 -12.92
CA HIS A 57 18.09 -8.09 -11.46
C HIS A 57 17.24 -9.18 -10.83
N PRO A 58 17.74 -10.41 -10.61
CA PRO A 58 16.94 -11.56 -10.17
C PRO A 58 16.21 -11.39 -8.82
N ALA A 59 16.69 -10.50 -7.95
CA ALA A 59 16.05 -10.19 -6.68
C ALA A 59 14.93 -9.13 -6.80
N TYR A 60 14.77 -8.47 -7.95
CA TYR A 60 13.84 -7.36 -8.14
C TYR A 60 12.38 -7.80 -8.06
N VAL A 61 11.62 -7.19 -7.15
CA VAL A 61 10.18 -7.37 -6.98
C VAL A 61 9.50 -6.01 -7.13
N LEU A 62 8.62 -5.88 -8.12
CA LEU A 62 7.84 -4.67 -8.33
C LEU A 62 6.50 -4.75 -7.60
N SER A 63 6.19 -3.77 -6.75
CA SER A 63 4.84 -3.52 -6.23
C SER A 63 4.08 -2.62 -7.18
N PHE A 64 2.90 -3.05 -7.61
CA PHE A 64 2.02 -2.26 -8.48
C PHE A 64 0.58 -2.36 -7.98
N GLU A 65 0.00 -1.23 -7.64
CA GLU A 65 -1.28 -1.19 -6.96
C GLU A 65 -2.49 -1.13 -7.90
N GLY A 66 -3.69 -1.35 -7.35
CA GLY A 66 -5.00 -1.12 -7.98
C GLY A 66 -5.43 -2.17 -9.02
N ALA A 67 -6.38 -3.03 -8.64
CA ALA A 67 -6.89 -4.11 -9.50
C ALA A 67 -7.46 -3.61 -10.85
N HIS A 68 -8.01 -2.40 -10.92
CA HIS A 68 -8.58 -1.84 -12.15
C HIS A 68 -7.55 -1.74 -13.28
N ARG A 69 -6.31 -1.35 -12.97
CA ARG A 69 -5.22 -1.27 -13.95
C ARG A 69 -4.87 -2.63 -14.55
N TYR A 70 -4.89 -3.67 -13.73
CA TYR A 70 -4.70 -5.03 -14.20
C TYR A 70 -5.87 -5.50 -15.06
N HIS A 71 -7.10 -5.14 -14.69
CA HIS A 71 -8.28 -5.42 -15.51
C HIS A 71 -8.19 -4.75 -16.89
N LEU A 72 -7.75 -3.49 -16.96
CA LEU A 72 -7.51 -2.80 -18.23
C LEU A 72 -6.44 -3.50 -19.08
N LEU A 73 -5.35 -3.97 -18.47
CA LEU A 73 -4.33 -4.77 -19.15
C LEU A 73 -4.91 -6.09 -19.69
N GLU A 74 -5.69 -6.81 -18.88
CA GLU A 74 -6.34 -8.06 -19.30
C GLU A 74 -7.25 -7.84 -20.52
N GLN A 75 -8.06 -6.78 -20.51
CA GLN A 75 -9.03 -6.52 -21.58
C GLN A 75 -8.39 -5.97 -22.86
N LEU A 76 -7.38 -5.11 -22.74
CA LEU A 76 -6.87 -4.32 -23.86
C LEU A 76 -5.50 -4.79 -24.37
N HIS A 77 -4.73 -5.49 -23.53
CA HIS A 77 -3.38 -5.96 -23.84
C HIS A 77 -3.16 -7.40 -23.31
N PRO A 78 -3.96 -8.39 -23.73
CA PRO A 78 -3.95 -9.74 -23.15
C PRO A 78 -2.58 -10.42 -23.21
N GLU A 79 -1.76 -10.14 -24.22
CA GLU A 79 -0.39 -10.66 -24.32
C GLU A 79 0.54 -10.10 -23.22
N LEU A 80 0.44 -8.79 -22.93
CA LEU A 80 1.18 -8.17 -21.83
C LEU A 80 0.66 -8.67 -20.47
N PHE A 81 -0.64 -8.86 -20.35
CA PHE A 81 -1.24 -9.43 -19.16
C PHE A 81 -0.74 -10.86 -18.90
N ALA A 82 -0.63 -11.71 -19.93
CA ALA A 82 -0.07 -13.06 -19.80
C ALA A 82 1.38 -13.06 -19.31
N ARG A 83 2.20 -12.11 -19.78
CA ARG A 83 3.57 -11.94 -19.29
C ARG A 83 3.60 -11.48 -17.83
N LEU A 84 2.77 -10.50 -17.48
CA LEU A 84 2.60 -10.05 -16.10
C LEU A 84 2.19 -11.21 -15.18
N LEU A 85 1.24 -12.05 -15.60
CA LEU A 85 0.81 -13.25 -14.85
C LEU A 85 2.00 -14.17 -14.53
N ALA A 86 2.89 -14.40 -15.49
CA ALA A 86 4.10 -15.19 -15.26
C ALA A 86 5.02 -14.54 -14.22
N ARG A 87 5.13 -13.21 -14.18
CA ARG A 87 5.90 -12.48 -13.16
C ARG A 87 5.25 -12.52 -11.78
N VAL A 88 3.92 -12.49 -11.71
CA VAL A 88 3.19 -12.67 -10.45
C VAL A 88 3.39 -14.08 -9.92
N ALA A 89 3.24 -15.11 -10.76
CA ALA A 89 3.46 -16.51 -10.39
C ALA A 89 4.92 -16.77 -9.94
N ALA A 90 5.89 -16.06 -10.50
CA ALA A 90 7.29 -16.12 -10.10
C ALA A 90 7.61 -15.32 -8.82
N GLY A 91 6.64 -14.61 -8.23
CA GLY A 91 6.83 -13.76 -7.06
C GLY A 91 7.67 -12.49 -7.34
N ARG A 92 7.82 -12.11 -8.62
CA ARG A 92 8.61 -10.95 -9.07
C ARG A 92 7.74 -9.72 -9.30
N TRP A 93 6.43 -9.92 -9.48
CA TRP A 93 5.44 -8.85 -9.53
C TRP A 93 4.46 -9.02 -8.37
N HIS A 94 4.35 -8.03 -7.50
CA HIS A 94 3.49 -8.03 -6.33
C HIS A 94 2.25 -7.15 -6.58
N PRO A 95 1.04 -7.75 -6.62
CA PRO A 95 -0.22 -7.01 -6.61
C PRO A 95 -0.38 -6.30 -5.27
N ALA A 96 -0.01 -5.01 -5.24
CA ALA A 96 0.05 -4.21 -4.02
C ALA A 96 -1.30 -3.59 -3.68
N GLY A 97 -1.63 -3.48 -2.40
CA GLY A 97 -2.85 -2.83 -1.96
C GLY A 97 -4.12 -3.64 -2.25
N ALA A 98 -5.02 -3.69 -1.28
CA ALA A 98 -6.18 -4.57 -1.30
C ALA A 98 -7.32 -4.20 -2.27
N ALA A 99 -7.25 -3.08 -2.99
CA ALA A 99 -8.42 -2.42 -3.57
C ALA A 99 -8.44 -2.36 -5.10
N ILE A 100 -9.63 -2.11 -5.67
CA ILE A 100 -9.78 -1.83 -7.11
C ILE A 100 -8.91 -0.63 -7.53
N GLU A 101 -8.90 0.42 -6.71
CA GLU A 101 -8.06 1.60 -6.90
C GLU A 101 -7.34 2.01 -5.61
N ALA A 102 -6.25 2.76 -5.75
CA ALA A 102 -5.67 3.52 -4.63
C ALA A 102 -6.62 4.70 -4.30
N PHE A 103 -7.67 4.39 -3.55
CA PHE A 103 -8.82 5.26 -3.38
C PHE A 103 -8.58 6.46 -2.46
N ASP A 104 -9.33 7.54 -2.66
CA ASP A 104 -9.52 8.57 -1.64
C ASP A 104 -10.21 7.95 -0.41
N ALA A 105 -9.60 8.09 0.76
CA ALA A 105 -10.12 7.51 2.00
C ALA A 105 -11.06 8.45 2.78
N ILE A 106 -11.18 9.72 2.39
CA ILE A 106 -11.94 10.73 3.17
C ILE A 106 -13.39 10.84 2.69
N LEU A 107 -13.60 10.90 1.37
CA LEU A 107 -14.90 11.26 0.81
C LEU A 107 -15.87 10.09 0.58
N PRO A 108 -15.43 8.91 0.11
CA PRO A 108 -16.33 7.79 -0.08
C PRO A 108 -16.92 7.29 1.25
N SER A 109 -18.11 6.71 1.18
CA SER A 109 -18.70 6.06 2.34
C SER A 109 -17.88 4.83 2.77
N PRO A 110 -17.90 4.43 4.06
CA PRO A 110 -17.24 3.20 4.50
C PRO A 110 -17.68 1.94 3.72
N GLU A 111 -18.95 1.86 3.31
CA GLU A 111 -19.43 0.78 2.44
C GLU A 111 -18.68 0.78 1.09
N SER A 112 -18.50 1.96 0.49
CA SER A 112 -17.74 2.10 -0.77
C SER A 112 -16.30 1.62 -0.60
N LEU A 113 -15.65 1.94 0.52
CA LEU A 113 -14.29 1.49 0.82
C LEU A 113 -14.22 -0.03 1.02
N LEU A 114 -15.18 -0.61 1.74
CA LEU A 114 -15.28 -2.07 1.89
C LEU A 114 -15.52 -2.75 0.54
N ARG A 115 -16.31 -2.16 -0.37
CA ARG A 115 -16.51 -2.69 -1.73
C ARG A 115 -15.28 -2.56 -2.60
N GLN A 116 -14.55 -1.44 -2.52
CA GLN A 116 -13.27 -1.27 -3.20
C GLN A 116 -12.30 -2.39 -2.83
N ILE A 117 -12.18 -2.70 -1.54
CA ILE A 117 -11.35 -3.80 -1.03
C ILE A 117 -11.90 -5.15 -1.47
N HIS A 118 -13.17 -5.44 -1.19
CA HIS A 118 -13.78 -6.73 -1.46
C HIS A 118 -13.70 -7.13 -2.95
N LEU A 119 -14.04 -6.21 -3.84
CA LEU A 119 -14.01 -6.47 -5.28
C LEU A 119 -12.57 -6.58 -5.80
N GLY A 120 -11.65 -5.76 -5.28
CA GLY A 120 -10.23 -5.83 -5.62
C GLY A 120 -9.61 -7.18 -5.24
N GLN A 121 -9.83 -7.62 -4.00
CA GLN A 121 -9.38 -8.91 -3.50
C GLN A 121 -9.96 -10.07 -4.31
N ARG A 122 -11.27 -10.08 -4.57
CA ARG A 122 -11.89 -11.11 -5.40
C ARG A 122 -11.29 -11.16 -6.80
N TRP A 123 -10.99 -10.00 -7.38
CA TRP A 123 -10.36 -9.93 -8.69
C TRP A 123 -8.95 -10.53 -8.65
N PHE A 124 -8.11 -10.12 -7.70
CA PHE A 124 -6.77 -10.70 -7.51
C PHE A 124 -6.80 -12.20 -7.24
N ALA A 125 -7.68 -12.67 -6.34
CA ALA A 125 -7.83 -14.09 -6.05
C ALA A 125 -8.20 -14.88 -7.32
N SER A 126 -9.11 -14.34 -8.14
CA SER A 126 -9.58 -15.01 -9.36
C SER A 126 -8.56 -15.09 -10.50
N ARG A 127 -7.61 -14.15 -10.57
CA ARG A 127 -6.64 -14.06 -11.68
C ARG A 127 -5.24 -14.49 -11.30
N PHE A 128 -4.84 -14.17 -10.08
CA PHE A 128 -3.48 -14.36 -9.58
C PHE A 128 -3.39 -15.47 -8.53
N GLY A 129 -4.52 -15.90 -7.96
CA GLY A 129 -4.53 -16.87 -6.86
C GLY A 129 -3.94 -16.30 -5.56
N VAL A 130 -3.83 -14.97 -5.45
CA VAL A 130 -3.30 -14.27 -4.27
C VAL A 130 -4.27 -13.18 -3.82
N GLU A 131 -4.17 -12.84 -2.54
CA GLU A 131 -4.87 -11.71 -1.91
C GLU A 131 -3.81 -10.81 -1.25
N SER A 132 -3.99 -9.49 -1.33
CA SER A 132 -3.12 -8.53 -0.63
C SER A 132 -3.55 -8.42 0.83
N VAL A 133 -2.60 -8.16 1.73
CA VAL A 133 -2.87 -7.96 3.16
C VAL A 133 -2.62 -6.53 3.63
N ASP A 134 -2.54 -5.56 2.70
CA ASP A 134 -2.25 -4.17 3.03
C ASP A 134 -3.15 -3.15 2.32
N LEU A 135 -3.32 -2.00 2.96
CA LEU A 135 -3.78 -0.78 2.31
C LEU A 135 -2.56 -0.01 1.81
N PHE A 136 -2.28 -0.11 0.51
CA PHE A 136 -1.19 0.61 -0.12
C PHE A 136 -1.71 1.89 -0.78
N LEU A 137 -1.62 3.01 -0.06
CA LEU A 137 -2.14 4.32 -0.49
C LEU A 137 -1.01 5.35 -0.56
N PRO A 138 -0.05 5.19 -1.49
CA PRO A 138 1.14 6.04 -1.55
C PRO A 138 0.78 7.49 -1.90
N ASP A 139 -0.29 7.74 -2.65
CA ASP A 139 -0.65 9.09 -3.13
C ASP A 139 -1.97 9.70 -2.63
N CYS A 140 -2.59 9.13 -1.59
CA CYS A 140 -3.91 9.59 -1.15
C CYS A 140 -3.86 10.73 -0.11
N PHE A 141 -4.81 11.67 -0.18
CA PHE A 141 -4.78 12.92 0.59
C PHE A 141 -5.54 12.88 1.90
N GLY A 142 -5.11 12.02 2.81
CA GLY A 142 -5.60 11.99 4.20
C GLY A 142 -6.34 10.71 4.51
N PHE A 143 -6.35 10.36 5.79
CA PHE A 143 -6.76 9.04 6.24
C PHE A 143 -7.59 9.16 7.53
N PRO A 144 -8.90 8.85 7.49
CA PRO A 144 -9.75 8.96 8.67
C PRO A 144 -9.51 7.81 9.65
N ALA A 145 -9.78 8.05 10.93
CA ALA A 145 -9.65 7.07 12.02
C ALA A 145 -10.59 5.85 11.90
N SER A 146 -11.47 5.82 10.89
CA SER A 146 -12.27 4.66 10.54
C SER A 146 -11.52 3.64 9.68
N LEU A 147 -10.40 4.00 9.04
CA LEU A 147 -9.64 3.07 8.21
C LEU A 147 -9.09 1.87 8.97
N PRO A 148 -8.54 1.97 10.20
CA PRO A 148 -8.13 0.79 10.96
C PRO A 148 -9.27 -0.20 11.18
N GLN A 149 -10.49 0.28 11.44
CA GLN A 149 -11.68 -0.55 11.58
C GLN A 149 -12.05 -1.24 10.25
N ILE A 150 -12.09 -0.48 9.16
CA ILE A 150 -12.37 -1.03 7.82
C ILE A 150 -11.35 -2.11 7.45
N ALA A 151 -10.08 -1.83 7.68
CA ALA A 151 -9.00 -2.74 7.35
C ALA A 151 -9.03 -4.02 8.21
N ALA A 152 -9.33 -3.91 9.51
CA ALA A 152 -9.55 -5.05 10.38
C ALA A 152 -10.74 -5.92 9.91
N HIS A 153 -11.86 -5.31 9.52
CA HIS A 153 -13.01 -6.02 8.96
C HIS A 153 -12.71 -6.73 7.64
N ALA A 154 -11.76 -6.21 6.86
CA ALA A 154 -11.32 -6.82 5.61
C ALA A 154 -10.12 -7.77 5.78
N GLY A 155 -9.67 -8.02 7.01
CA GLY A 155 -8.55 -8.94 7.30
C GLY A 155 -7.17 -8.42 6.91
N LEU A 156 -7.01 -7.10 6.74
CA LEU A 156 -5.74 -6.49 6.33
C LEU A 156 -4.82 -6.26 7.54
N LEU A 157 -3.53 -6.51 7.35
CA LEU A 157 -2.48 -6.42 8.36
C LEU A 157 -1.81 -5.04 8.41
N GLY A 158 -1.75 -4.36 7.27
CA GLY A 158 -0.84 -3.23 7.05
C GLY A 158 -1.44 -2.04 6.33
N PHE A 159 -0.84 -0.87 6.53
CA PHE A 159 -1.12 0.36 5.84
C PHE A 159 0.19 1.08 5.49
N VAL A 160 0.33 1.55 4.26
CA VAL A 160 1.50 2.30 3.80
C VAL A 160 1.05 3.58 3.08
N THR A 161 1.69 4.70 3.42
CA THR A 161 1.52 5.95 2.67
C THR A 161 2.77 6.83 2.69
N GLN A 162 2.97 7.65 1.67
CA GLN A 162 3.97 8.72 1.69
C GLN A 162 3.41 10.09 2.11
N LYS A 163 2.09 10.31 2.01
CA LYS A 163 1.51 11.66 1.94
C LYS A 163 1.55 12.44 3.25
N LEU A 164 1.90 11.78 4.35
CA LEU A 164 2.04 12.41 5.67
C LEU A 164 3.41 13.04 5.92
N ARG A 165 4.33 12.94 4.94
CA ARG A 165 5.72 13.40 4.99
C ARG A 165 5.94 14.81 5.54
N ARG A 166 7.19 15.04 5.96
CA ARG A 166 7.71 16.31 6.47
C ARG A 166 8.30 17.12 5.29
N GLY A 167 7.56 18.07 4.73
CA GLY A 167 8.03 18.98 3.67
C GLY A 167 7.17 20.23 3.57
N GLU A 168 7.52 21.22 2.74
CA GLU A 168 6.74 22.47 2.64
C GLU A 168 5.39 22.30 1.93
N LEU A 169 5.31 21.43 0.92
CA LEU A 169 4.10 21.25 0.10
C LEU A 169 3.13 20.17 0.61
N LEU A 170 3.67 19.17 1.31
CA LEU A 170 2.91 18.10 1.95
C LEU A 170 3.23 18.17 3.44
N ARG A 171 2.29 18.69 4.23
CA ARG A 171 2.38 18.70 5.68
C ARG A 171 1.19 17.96 6.25
N ALA A 172 1.44 16.91 7.01
CA ALA A 172 0.42 16.36 7.90
C ALA A 172 -0.13 17.47 8.82
N ALA A 173 -1.42 17.42 9.11
CA ALA A 173 -2.11 18.37 9.99
C ALA A 173 -1.58 18.31 11.42
N ARG A 174 -1.05 17.15 11.81
CA ARG A 174 -0.32 16.90 13.06
C ARG A 174 1.02 16.25 12.71
N PRO A 175 2.05 16.38 13.56
CA PRO A 175 3.31 15.65 13.37
C PRO A 175 3.04 14.16 13.17
N ILE A 176 3.77 13.52 12.25
CA ILE A 176 3.68 12.08 12.05
C ILE A 176 4.08 11.40 13.37
N PRO A 177 3.25 10.51 13.93
CA PRO A 177 3.48 9.95 15.27
C PRO A 177 4.66 8.98 15.30
N PHE A 178 4.94 8.31 14.18
CA PHE A 178 6.05 7.38 14.01
C PHE A 178 6.29 7.10 12.52
N PRO A 179 7.49 6.69 12.10
CA PRO A 179 7.71 6.20 10.73
C PRO A 179 7.09 4.81 10.50
N TYR A 180 7.12 3.93 11.51
CA TYR A 180 6.50 2.61 11.50
C TYR A 180 5.93 2.27 12.89
N GLY A 181 4.65 1.91 12.97
CA GLY A 181 3.97 1.73 14.26
C GLY A 181 2.57 1.15 14.11
N ARG A 182 1.72 1.42 15.11
CA ARG A 182 0.35 0.92 15.19
C ARG A 182 -0.65 2.07 15.12
N TRP A 183 -1.60 1.99 14.21
CA TRP A 183 -2.65 2.98 14.09
C TRP A 183 -3.97 2.40 14.57
N ARG A 184 -4.53 2.99 15.62
CA ARG A 184 -5.76 2.53 16.27
C ARG A 184 -6.94 3.40 15.85
N GLY A 185 -8.02 2.73 15.45
CA GLY A 185 -9.31 3.33 15.13
C GLY A 185 -10.15 3.60 16.37
N ALA A 186 -11.23 4.35 16.19
CA ALA A 186 -12.10 4.78 17.29
C ALA A 186 -12.79 3.62 18.05
N ASP A 187 -12.90 2.44 17.43
CA ASP A 187 -13.47 1.22 18.00
C ASP A 187 -12.42 0.33 18.70
N GLY A 188 -11.16 0.77 18.73
CA GLY A 188 -10.04 0.02 19.29
C GLY A 188 -9.36 -0.94 18.31
N SER A 189 -9.90 -1.13 17.10
CA SER A 189 -9.25 -1.89 16.02
C SER A 189 -7.91 -1.27 15.65
N GLU A 190 -6.93 -2.08 15.29
CA GLU A 190 -5.54 -1.63 15.11
C GLU A 190 -4.89 -2.25 13.89
N ILE A 191 -4.16 -1.44 13.11
CA ILE A 191 -3.39 -1.87 11.94
C ILE A 191 -1.92 -1.42 12.06
N LEU A 192 -1.00 -2.19 11.46
CA LEU A 192 0.41 -1.75 11.34
C LEU A 192 0.50 -0.66 10.27
N ALA A 193 1.26 0.41 10.53
CA ALA A 193 1.28 1.57 9.66
C ALA A 193 2.70 2.07 9.38
N ALA A 194 3.09 2.13 8.11
CA ALA A 194 4.29 2.79 7.61
C ALA A 194 3.91 4.17 7.05
N LEU A 195 4.24 5.22 7.79
CA LEU A 195 3.77 6.59 7.55
C LEU A 195 4.83 7.54 6.99
N ASP A 196 6.11 7.13 7.02
CA ASP A 196 7.24 7.92 6.48
C ASP A 196 8.24 7.06 5.67
N PRO A 197 7.78 6.41 4.58
CA PRO A 197 8.63 5.51 3.79
C PRO A 197 9.64 6.25 2.90
N GLY A 198 9.19 7.18 2.09
CA GLY A 198 9.98 7.66 0.97
C GLY A 198 9.10 8.47 0.05
N GLU A 199 9.67 9.26 -0.85
CA GLU A 199 8.93 9.58 -2.05
C GLU A 199 8.79 8.28 -2.86
N TYR A 200 7.64 7.98 -3.46
CA TYR A 200 7.53 6.78 -4.30
C TYR A 200 8.46 6.83 -5.51
N SER A 201 8.88 8.03 -5.90
CA SER A 201 9.83 8.29 -6.99
C SER A 201 11.27 8.39 -6.49
N ALA A 202 11.52 8.02 -5.23
CA ALA A 202 12.85 8.06 -4.64
C ALA A 202 13.83 7.18 -5.43
N ARG A 203 15.07 7.64 -5.47
CA ARG A 203 16.19 6.93 -6.10
C ARG A 203 17.11 6.40 -5.02
N ILE A 204 17.75 5.27 -5.32
CA ILE A 204 18.82 4.72 -4.50
C ILE A 204 20.12 4.99 -5.24
N THR A 205 21.04 5.72 -4.61
CA THR A 205 22.30 6.14 -5.25
C THR A 205 23.53 5.47 -4.63
N GLY A 206 23.35 4.58 -3.65
CA GLY A 206 24.44 3.90 -2.95
C GLY A 206 23.96 2.72 -2.10
N ASP A 207 24.88 2.16 -1.33
CA ASP A 207 24.63 1.02 -0.44
C ASP A 207 23.81 1.44 0.79
N LEU A 208 22.52 1.08 0.78
CA LEU A 208 21.58 1.37 1.86
C LEU A 208 21.98 0.70 3.19
N SER A 209 22.76 -0.38 3.15
CA SER A 209 23.15 -1.10 4.36
C SER A 209 24.11 -0.31 5.26
N ARG A 210 24.74 0.74 4.70
CA ARG A 210 25.76 1.60 5.32
C ARG A 210 25.39 3.08 5.31
N ASP A 211 24.22 3.43 4.82
CA ASP A 211 23.80 4.83 4.69
C ASP A 211 23.72 5.51 6.08
N PRO A 212 24.48 6.60 6.31
CA PRO A 212 24.47 7.32 7.58
C PRO A 212 23.09 7.84 7.99
N ALA A 213 22.25 8.22 7.04
CA ALA A 213 20.90 8.72 7.31
C ALA A 213 20.00 7.60 7.86
N TRP A 214 20.09 6.39 7.29
CA TRP A 214 19.36 5.24 7.81
C TRP A 214 19.89 4.79 9.17
N LEU A 215 21.22 4.80 9.37
CA LEU A 215 21.83 4.51 10.66
C LEU A 215 21.34 5.46 11.76
N ALA A 216 21.24 6.76 11.45
CA ALA A 216 20.69 7.75 12.38
C ALA A 216 19.20 7.50 12.69
N ARG A 217 18.39 7.14 11.69
CA ARG A 217 16.97 6.80 11.90
C ARG A 217 16.80 5.56 12.79
N PHE A 218 17.63 4.52 12.60
CA PHE A 218 17.61 3.34 13.47
C PHE A 218 18.12 3.63 14.88
N ALA A 219 19.17 4.46 15.03
CA ALA A 219 19.63 4.89 16.34
C ALA A 219 18.52 5.63 17.12
N ALA A 220 17.76 6.50 16.45
CA ALA A 220 16.61 7.17 17.07
C ALA A 220 15.51 6.18 17.51
N ARG A 221 15.24 5.13 16.71
CA ARG A 221 14.30 4.05 17.07
C ARG A 221 14.76 3.29 18.31
N ARG A 222 16.04 2.93 18.36
CA ARG A 222 16.66 2.22 19.49
C ARG A 222 16.60 3.04 20.76
N THR A 223 16.96 4.32 20.71
CA THR A 223 16.88 5.25 21.86
C THR A 223 15.45 5.38 22.39
N ALA A 224 14.45 5.32 21.50
CA ALA A 224 13.04 5.32 21.88
C ALA A 224 12.51 3.95 22.36
N GLY A 225 13.35 2.89 22.37
CA GLY A 225 12.94 1.54 22.77
C GLY A 225 12.02 0.84 21.76
N HIS A 226 11.95 1.33 20.53
CA HIS A 226 11.10 0.76 19.48
C HIS A 226 11.86 -0.25 18.60
N PRO A 227 11.18 -1.25 18.04
CA PRO A 227 11.78 -2.18 17.07
C PRO A 227 12.51 -1.45 15.93
N GLU A 228 13.71 -1.90 15.61
CA GLU A 228 14.57 -1.30 14.58
C GLU A 228 14.17 -1.78 13.18
N ARG A 229 12.96 -1.42 12.77
CA ARG A 229 12.36 -1.76 11.48
C ARG A 229 11.76 -0.54 10.83
N LEU A 230 12.12 -0.29 9.58
CA LEU A 230 11.65 0.84 8.77
C LEU A 230 11.35 0.37 7.34
N LEU A 231 10.55 1.16 6.63
CA LEU A 231 10.25 0.97 5.21
C LEU A 231 10.80 2.16 4.42
N THR A 232 11.21 1.91 3.18
CA THR A 232 11.46 2.95 2.18
C THR A 232 11.05 2.52 0.78
N PHE A 233 10.97 3.52 -0.09
CA PHE A 233 10.60 3.35 -1.49
C PHE A 233 11.80 3.51 -2.42
N VAL A 234 11.72 2.82 -3.54
CA VAL A 234 12.47 3.13 -4.76
C VAL A 234 11.51 3.02 -5.92
N GLY A 235 11.46 4.01 -6.80
CA GLY A 235 10.45 3.90 -7.84
C GLY A 235 10.38 5.01 -8.85
N ILE A 236 9.28 4.94 -9.57
CA ILE A 236 8.81 5.92 -10.53
C ILE A 236 7.32 6.14 -10.26
N GLY A 237 6.76 7.27 -10.70
CA GLY A 237 5.37 7.54 -10.41
C GLY A 237 4.66 8.43 -11.39
N ASP A 238 3.42 8.74 -11.00
CA ASP A 238 2.37 9.42 -11.73
C ASP A 238 1.93 8.63 -12.97
N ARG A 239 2.84 8.28 -13.88
CA ARG A 239 2.55 7.61 -15.17
C ARG A 239 3.01 6.14 -15.22
N GLY A 240 3.38 5.55 -14.09
CA GLY A 240 4.05 4.24 -14.07
C GLY A 240 5.39 4.26 -14.81
N GLY A 241 5.67 3.21 -15.57
CA GLY A 241 6.98 2.93 -16.17
C GLY A 241 7.82 1.99 -15.28
N ALA A 242 9.14 2.08 -15.39
CA ALA A 242 10.06 1.33 -14.54
C ALA A 242 10.92 2.23 -13.63
N PRO A 243 11.23 1.80 -12.39
CA PRO A 243 12.23 2.48 -11.56
C PRO A 243 13.57 2.58 -12.31
N PRO A 244 14.35 3.67 -12.10
CA PRO A 244 15.63 3.83 -12.79
C PRO A 244 16.56 2.65 -12.48
N GLU A 245 17.11 2.04 -13.53
CA GLU A 245 17.91 0.83 -13.35
C GLU A 245 19.13 1.01 -12.43
N PRO A 246 19.85 2.15 -12.43
CA PRO A 246 20.92 2.36 -11.45
C PRO A 246 20.46 2.24 -10.00
N SER A 247 19.21 2.63 -9.71
CA SER A 247 18.62 2.46 -8.37
C SER A 247 18.35 0.99 -8.04
N ILE A 248 17.90 0.21 -9.02
CA ILE A 248 17.67 -1.24 -8.84
C ILE A 248 18.99 -2.00 -8.71
N ALA A 249 20.03 -1.61 -9.44
CA ALA A 249 21.38 -2.13 -9.27
C ALA A 249 21.95 -1.81 -7.88
N ALA A 250 21.79 -0.57 -7.40
CA ALA A 250 22.21 -0.18 -6.05
C ALA A 250 21.42 -0.92 -4.96
N LEU A 251 20.12 -1.16 -5.18
CA LEU A 251 19.32 -2.02 -4.31
C LEU A 251 19.87 -3.45 -4.28
N ALA A 252 20.11 -4.06 -5.45
CA ALA A 252 20.68 -5.40 -5.55
C ALA A 252 22.02 -5.52 -4.81
N ALA A 253 22.90 -4.52 -4.95
CA ALA A 253 24.15 -4.45 -4.19
C ALA A 253 23.91 -4.33 -2.68
N SER A 254 22.93 -3.53 -2.26
CA SER A 254 22.57 -3.36 -0.84
C SER A 254 22.06 -4.65 -0.19
N LEU A 255 21.38 -5.52 -0.96
CA LEU A 255 20.82 -6.79 -0.47
C LEU A 255 21.90 -7.82 -0.12
N VAL A 256 23.04 -7.78 -0.80
CA VAL A 256 24.18 -8.69 -0.55
C VAL A 256 25.27 -8.05 0.29
N SER A 257 25.07 -6.80 0.73
CA SER A 257 26.05 -6.08 1.53
C SER A 257 26.07 -6.52 3.00
N ASP A 258 27.27 -6.57 3.55
CA ASP A 258 27.60 -6.91 4.94
C ASP A 258 27.53 -5.69 5.88
N GLY A 259 26.90 -4.59 5.45
CA GLY A 259 26.73 -3.38 6.27
C GLY A 259 25.96 -3.60 7.57
N PRO A 260 25.96 -2.62 8.49
CA PRO A 260 25.25 -2.73 9.77
C PRO A 260 23.73 -2.90 9.65
N ILE A 261 23.10 -2.43 8.57
CA ILE A 261 21.65 -2.55 8.34
C ILE A 261 21.37 -3.76 7.45
N GLU A 262 20.46 -4.63 7.85
CA GLU A 262 19.92 -5.68 6.99
C GLU A 262 18.89 -5.07 6.02
N VAL A 263 19.23 -5.04 4.73
CA VAL A 263 18.32 -4.55 3.68
C VAL A 263 17.48 -5.71 3.19
N ARG A 264 16.15 -5.54 3.19
CA ARG A 264 15.18 -6.51 2.68
C ARG A 264 14.38 -5.88 1.55
N HIS A 265 14.12 -6.63 0.49
CA HIS A 265 13.33 -6.17 -0.65
C HIS A 265 12.17 -7.11 -0.93
N GLY A 266 10.99 -6.58 -1.24
CA GLY A 266 9.81 -7.38 -1.58
C GLY A 266 8.57 -6.54 -1.82
N GLY A 267 7.40 -7.17 -1.68
CA GLY A 267 6.09 -6.53 -1.76
C GLY A 267 5.87 -5.47 -0.69
N SER A 268 4.84 -4.64 -0.89
CA SER A 268 4.49 -3.55 0.02
C SER A 268 4.07 -4.03 1.41
N ASP A 269 3.54 -5.24 1.48
CA ASP A 269 3.07 -5.90 2.69
C ASP A 269 4.18 -6.56 3.53
N ARG A 270 5.37 -6.79 2.94
CA ARG A 270 6.43 -7.61 3.54
C ARG A 270 6.83 -7.12 4.93
N ILE A 271 6.86 -5.81 5.15
CA ILE A 271 7.18 -5.25 6.47
C ILE A 271 6.17 -5.72 7.54
N HIS A 272 4.89 -5.76 7.17
CA HIS A 272 3.79 -6.10 8.07
C HIS A 272 3.75 -7.60 8.35
N VAL A 273 3.88 -8.42 7.30
CA VAL A 273 3.91 -9.89 7.39
C VAL A 273 5.08 -10.36 8.27
N GLU A 274 6.25 -9.74 8.13
CA GLU A 274 7.42 -10.10 8.93
C GLU A 274 7.43 -9.52 10.35
N THR A 275 6.48 -8.66 10.72
CA THR A 275 6.43 -8.09 12.07
C THR A 275 5.82 -9.11 13.03
N THR A 276 6.63 -9.59 13.98
CA THR A 276 6.18 -10.56 14.99
C THR A 276 5.27 -9.90 16.03
N GLU A 277 4.47 -10.68 16.76
CA GLU A 277 3.63 -10.13 17.84
C GLU A 277 4.49 -9.46 18.94
N ALA A 278 5.67 -10.01 19.22
CA ALA A 278 6.60 -9.43 20.21
C ALA A 278 7.20 -8.08 19.76
N GLU A 279 7.42 -7.91 18.45
CA GLU A 279 7.76 -6.61 17.88
C GLU A 279 6.56 -5.67 17.89
N ARG A 280 5.39 -6.15 17.47
CA ARG A 280 4.13 -5.41 17.43
C ARG A 280 3.78 -4.80 18.78
N ALA A 281 3.93 -5.55 19.87
CA ALA A 281 3.70 -5.07 21.23
C ALA A 281 4.60 -3.88 21.64
N ARG A 282 5.81 -3.77 21.05
CA ARG A 282 6.78 -2.69 21.33
C ARG A 282 6.71 -1.51 20.35
N LEU A 283 5.88 -1.62 19.31
CA LEU A 283 5.68 -0.53 18.35
C LEU A 283 4.89 0.62 18.99
N PRO A 284 5.27 1.88 18.68
CA PRO A 284 4.50 3.05 19.10
C PRO A 284 3.11 3.01 18.48
N ALA A 285 2.13 3.58 19.18
CA ALA A 285 0.75 3.63 18.73
C ALA A 285 0.24 5.07 18.60
N CYS A 286 -0.69 5.30 17.69
CA CYS A 286 -1.41 6.57 17.55
C CYS A 286 -2.89 6.33 17.32
N GLU A 287 -3.69 7.34 17.65
CA GLU A 287 -5.14 7.37 17.47
C GLU A 287 -5.55 8.62 16.70
N GLY A 288 -6.73 8.55 16.09
CA GLY A 288 -7.34 9.66 15.37
C GLY A 288 -6.92 9.76 13.91
N ASP A 289 -7.40 10.82 13.27
CA ASP A 289 -7.24 11.03 11.83
C ASP A 289 -5.80 11.41 11.48
N LEU A 290 -5.30 10.90 10.35
CA LEU A 290 -4.04 11.29 9.74
C LEU A 290 -4.35 12.18 8.52
N LEU A 291 -4.66 13.44 8.78
CA LEU A 291 -5.04 14.42 7.75
C LEU A 291 -3.84 15.22 7.25
N LEU A 292 -3.97 15.81 6.05
CA LEU A 292 -3.03 16.79 5.53
C LEU A 292 -3.51 18.22 5.83
N ARG A 293 -2.59 19.12 6.15
CA ARG A 293 -2.83 20.55 6.35
C ARG A 293 -3.06 21.29 5.04
N GLN A 294 -2.28 20.93 4.02
CA GLN A 294 -2.24 21.55 2.69
C GLN A 294 -2.37 20.45 1.63
N HIS A 295 -2.63 20.82 0.38
CA HIS A 295 -2.91 19.90 -0.74
C HIS A 295 -4.30 19.20 -0.66
N GLY A 296 -4.58 18.43 0.39
CA GLY A 296 -5.83 17.65 0.51
C GLY A 296 -7.09 18.50 0.73
N THR A 297 -6.99 19.58 1.50
CA THR A 297 -8.16 20.37 1.93
C THR A 297 -8.94 21.02 0.77
N GLY A 298 -8.26 21.43 -0.30
CA GLY A 298 -8.91 21.93 -1.52
C GLY A 298 -9.64 20.83 -2.29
N CYS A 299 -9.12 19.60 -2.29
CA CYS A 299 -9.72 18.46 -2.96
C CYS A 299 -11.08 18.08 -2.35
N TYR A 300 -11.31 18.36 -1.06
CA TYR A 300 -12.57 18.03 -0.39
C TYR A 300 -13.77 18.83 -0.92
N SER A 301 -13.56 20.03 -1.47
CA SER A 301 -14.62 20.91 -1.98
C SER A 301 -14.61 21.08 -3.51
N ALA A 302 -13.46 20.92 -4.17
CA ALA A 302 -13.34 21.01 -5.62
C ALA A 302 -14.27 20.01 -6.33
N LYS A 303 -14.66 20.27 -7.60
CA LYS A 303 -15.46 19.33 -8.42
C LYS A 303 -16.74 18.81 -7.72
N LEU A 304 -17.47 19.72 -7.05
CA LEU A 304 -18.67 19.39 -6.25
C LEU A 304 -19.72 18.55 -6.99
N ALA A 305 -19.93 18.79 -8.30
CA ALA A 305 -20.87 18.01 -9.10
C ALA A 305 -20.52 16.50 -9.09
N LEU A 306 -19.25 16.15 -9.30
CA LEU A 306 -18.77 14.78 -9.27
C LEU A 306 -19.00 14.14 -7.89
N LYS A 307 -18.70 14.87 -6.81
CA LYS A 307 -18.91 14.40 -5.43
C LYS A 307 -20.39 14.14 -5.13
N ARG A 308 -21.29 15.01 -5.62
CA ARG A 308 -22.74 14.82 -5.51
C ARG A 308 -23.22 13.59 -6.28
N TRP A 309 -22.70 13.38 -7.49
CA TRP A 309 -23.00 12.19 -8.28
C TRP A 309 -22.50 10.92 -7.60
N ASN A 310 -21.26 10.92 -7.08
CA ASN A 310 -20.73 9.81 -6.31
C ASN A 310 -21.66 9.46 -5.14
N ARG A 311 -22.01 10.44 -4.30
CA ARG A 311 -22.91 10.21 -3.17
C ARG A 311 -24.30 9.72 -3.57
N ALA A 312 -24.83 10.21 -4.69
CA ALA A 312 -26.10 9.75 -5.21
C ALA A 312 -26.01 8.29 -5.70
N ASN A 313 -24.88 7.90 -6.31
CA ASN A 313 -24.62 6.54 -6.75
C ASN A 313 -24.45 5.58 -5.57
N GLU A 314 -23.76 5.97 -4.50
CA GLU A 314 -23.67 5.18 -3.25
C GLU A 314 -25.05 4.85 -2.69
N ARG A 315 -25.95 5.85 -2.63
CA ARG A 315 -27.33 5.66 -2.14
C ARG A 315 -28.14 4.75 -3.04
N ARG A 316 -28.02 4.92 -4.36
CA ARG A 316 -28.72 4.08 -5.35
C ARG A 316 -28.22 2.65 -5.34
N ALA A 317 -26.91 2.43 -5.22
CA ALA A 317 -26.31 1.10 -5.14
C ALA A 317 -26.85 0.36 -3.91
N ARG A 318 -26.79 0.99 -2.73
CA ARG A 318 -27.34 0.43 -1.49
C ARG A 318 -28.83 0.10 -1.60
N ALA A 319 -29.63 1.00 -2.16
CA ALA A 319 -31.06 0.78 -2.34
C ALA A 319 -31.33 -0.38 -3.32
N ALA A 320 -30.62 -0.42 -4.45
CA ALA A 320 -30.77 -1.46 -5.47
C ALA A 320 -30.42 -2.84 -4.91
N GLU A 321 -29.30 -2.97 -4.20
CA GLU A 321 -28.89 -4.25 -3.60
C GLU A 321 -29.82 -4.68 -2.47
N GLY A 322 -30.28 -3.75 -1.63
CA GLY A 322 -31.25 -4.04 -0.58
C GLY A 322 -32.57 -4.56 -1.13
N LEU A 323 -33.09 -3.93 -2.19
CA LEU A 323 -34.30 -4.38 -2.88
C LEU A 323 -34.08 -5.72 -3.60
N ALA A 324 -32.91 -5.93 -4.22
CA ALA A 324 -32.57 -7.20 -4.86
C ALA A 324 -32.49 -8.35 -3.84
N ALA A 325 -31.88 -8.11 -2.67
CA ALA A 325 -31.81 -9.10 -1.59
C ALA A 325 -33.20 -9.43 -1.03
N LEU A 326 -34.08 -8.43 -0.88
CA LEU A 326 -35.47 -8.65 -0.47
C LEU A 326 -36.24 -9.45 -1.53
N ALA A 327 -36.10 -9.09 -2.81
CA ALA A 327 -36.73 -9.81 -3.92
C ALA A 327 -36.29 -11.28 -3.95
N ALA A 328 -35.00 -11.56 -3.78
CA ALA A 328 -34.46 -12.92 -3.66
C ALA A 328 -35.10 -13.71 -2.52
N ARG A 329 -35.27 -13.09 -1.35
CA ARG A 329 -35.94 -13.71 -0.19
C ARG A 329 -37.42 -13.99 -0.43
N CYS A 330 -38.06 -13.27 -1.33
CA CYS A 330 -39.44 -13.50 -1.75
C CYS A 330 -39.55 -14.46 -2.97
N GLY A 331 -38.47 -15.16 -3.33
CA GLY A 331 -38.48 -16.12 -4.44
C GLY A 331 -38.43 -15.50 -5.83
N ARG A 332 -38.10 -14.21 -5.96
CA ARG A 332 -37.90 -13.55 -7.25
C ARG A 332 -36.44 -13.59 -7.67
N PRO A 333 -36.13 -13.67 -8.98
CA PRO A 333 -34.76 -13.59 -9.45
C PRO A 333 -34.15 -12.23 -9.08
N ALA A 334 -32.99 -12.26 -8.43
CA ALA A 334 -32.19 -11.08 -8.14
C ALA A 334 -31.04 -10.98 -9.16
N PRO A 335 -30.74 -9.78 -9.69
CA PRO A 335 -29.58 -9.61 -10.55
C PRO A 335 -28.31 -9.93 -9.75
N ARG A 336 -27.55 -10.94 -10.20
CA ARG A 336 -26.30 -11.40 -9.57
C ARG A 336 -25.05 -10.92 -10.28
N ASP A 337 -25.15 -10.56 -11.56
CA ASP A 337 -24.02 -10.08 -12.35
C ASP A 337 -23.85 -8.57 -12.14
N ARG A 338 -22.91 -8.21 -11.26
CA ARG A 338 -22.30 -6.87 -11.12
C ARG A 338 -20.87 -7.00 -10.67
#